data_AF-A0A1I4B7J3-F1
#
_entry.id   AF-A0A1I4B7J3-F1
#
_cell.length_a   1.000
_cell.length_b   1.000
_cell.length_c   1.000
_cell.angle_alpha   90.00
_cell.angle_beta   90.00
_cell.angle_gamma   90.00
#
_symmetry.space_group_name_H-M   'P 1'
#
loop_
_entity.id
_entity.type
_entity.pdbx_description
1 polymer ?
#
loop_
_entity_poly.entity_id
_entity_poly.type
_entity_poly.pdbx_seq_one_letter_code
_entity_poly.pdbx_strand_id
1 'polypeptide(L)'
;MKMTLPKMALGAWAWGNDGTFGDSFTADSLRPIFNAAMKAGLNLWDTAYVYGMGTSEKTLGSFLKGLPRDSYIISDKFTPQCADYSSENPVEDMLNIEYKMLGIDNMDIYWVHNPVDAPKWITEIAKYFEGKENVTVIGVSNHNLAEIKEADKILKAHGLKLGAVQNHYSLLNRSSEDSGIVEYCRENGIQFWAYMVLEQGALSGKYDTKHPMPAGSGRAETYNPVLDKIEIMNAKLKEVADKYNVAPAQIPVAWAIAKGALPIIGVTKVSHVEDAVKACNVKLTQDEIEDLQNTADSLELNLIRMWEKKME
;
A
#
# COMPACT_ATOMS: atom_id res chain seq x y z
N MET A 1 12.06 12.23 17.21
CA MET A 1 13.11 11.51 16.43
C MET A 1 12.65 11.46 14.98
N LYS A 2 13.52 11.68 13.98
CA LYS A 2 13.11 11.58 12.56
C LYS A 2 12.88 10.10 12.24
N MET A 3 11.61 9.69 12.10
CA MET A 3 11.24 8.32 11.73
C MET A 3 11.91 7.95 10.40
N THR A 4 12.67 6.86 10.40
CA THR A 4 13.25 6.30 9.18
C THR A 4 12.35 5.18 8.71
N LEU A 5 11.69 5.36 7.57
CA LEU A 5 10.84 4.33 6.98
C LEU A 5 11.70 3.17 6.46
N PRO A 6 11.27 1.90 6.62
CA PRO A 6 11.89 0.79 5.92
C PRO A 6 11.67 0.90 4.41
N LYS A 7 12.38 0.07 3.64
CA LYS A 7 12.28 0.05 2.17
C LYS A 7 10.90 -0.33 1.62
N MET A 8 10.01 -0.87 2.47
CA MET A 8 8.67 -1.32 2.09
C MET A 8 7.77 -1.39 3.32
N ALA A 9 6.46 -1.34 3.08
CA ALA A 9 5.43 -1.58 4.06
C ALA A 9 4.81 -2.97 3.86
N LEU A 10 4.39 -3.58 4.97
CA LEU A 10 3.60 -4.81 4.95
C LEU A 10 2.12 -4.49 5.10
N GLY A 11 1.34 -4.81 4.08
CA GLY A 11 -0.10 -4.63 4.06
C GLY A 11 -0.84 -5.74 4.79
N ALA A 12 -1.72 -5.35 5.70
CA ALA A 12 -2.56 -6.25 6.50
C ALA A 12 -3.98 -6.44 5.94
N TRP A 13 -4.28 -5.93 4.73
CA TRP A 13 -5.63 -6.02 4.12
C TRP A 13 -6.20 -7.45 4.05
N ALA A 14 -5.35 -8.46 3.80
CA ALA A 14 -5.78 -9.85 3.73
C ALA A 14 -6.15 -10.43 5.12
N TRP A 15 -5.78 -9.75 6.21
CA TRP A 15 -6.06 -10.16 7.58
C TRP A 15 -7.45 -9.69 8.05
N GLY A 16 -8.18 -8.93 7.22
CA GLY A 16 -9.55 -8.49 7.49
C GLY A 16 -10.58 -9.62 7.47
N ASN A 17 -10.31 -10.76 6.83
CA ASN A 17 -11.20 -11.93 6.78
C ASN A 17 -12.63 -11.64 6.27
N ASP A 18 -12.80 -10.64 5.39
CA ASP A 18 -14.09 -10.27 4.79
C ASP A 18 -14.31 -10.89 3.39
N GLY A 19 -13.38 -11.74 2.95
CA GLY A 19 -13.39 -12.37 1.62
C GLY A 19 -12.92 -11.47 0.48
N THR A 20 -12.57 -10.21 0.73
CA THR A 20 -12.17 -9.25 -0.32
C THR A 20 -10.75 -9.52 -0.82
N PHE A 21 -9.79 -9.68 0.09
CA PHE A 21 -8.36 -9.79 -0.24
C PHE A 21 -7.68 -11.06 0.27
N GLY A 22 -8.37 -11.88 1.03
CA GLY A 22 -7.82 -13.05 1.70
C GLY A 22 -8.87 -14.07 2.06
N ASP A 23 -8.39 -15.30 2.32
CA ASP A 23 -9.20 -16.36 2.90
C ASP A 23 -9.43 -16.10 4.40
N SER A 24 -10.06 -17.04 5.10
CA SER A 24 -10.24 -16.98 6.55
C SER A 24 -8.93 -17.34 7.28
N PHE A 25 -8.20 -16.33 7.75
CA PHE A 25 -7.00 -16.48 8.58
C PHE A 25 -7.32 -16.41 10.08
N THR A 26 -6.58 -17.17 10.89
CA THR A 26 -6.63 -17.06 12.36
C THR A 26 -5.42 -16.30 12.89
N ALA A 27 -5.53 -15.73 14.09
CA ALA A 27 -4.40 -15.10 14.77
C ALA A 27 -3.19 -16.06 14.89
N ASP A 28 -3.42 -17.34 15.15
CA ASP A 28 -2.36 -18.35 15.24
C ASP A 28 -1.68 -18.60 13.88
N SER A 29 -2.42 -18.53 12.77
CA SER A 29 -1.84 -18.66 11.42
C SER A 29 -1.04 -17.42 10.99
N LEU A 30 -1.42 -16.24 11.49
CA LEU A 30 -0.79 -14.96 11.12
C LEU A 30 0.41 -14.60 12.01
N ARG A 31 0.42 -15.03 13.27
CA ARG A 31 1.49 -14.70 14.23
C ARG A 31 2.90 -15.12 13.74
N PRO A 32 3.13 -16.29 13.12
CA PRO A 32 4.42 -16.63 12.54
C PRO A 32 4.90 -15.64 11.47
N ILE A 33 3.97 -15.10 10.67
CA ILE A 33 4.27 -14.13 9.60
C ILE A 33 4.70 -12.80 10.23
N PHE A 34 3.93 -12.31 11.20
CA PHE A 34 4.27 -11.12 11.98
C PHE A 34 5.65 -11.24 12.63
N ASN A 35 5.92 -12.37 13.32
CA ASN A 35 7.19 -12.60 13.98
C ASN A 35 8.36 -12.63 12.99
N ALA A 36 8.19 -13.27 11.83
CA ALA A 36 9.21 -13.31 10.78
C ALA A 36 9.50 -11.90 10.24
N ALA A 37 8.46 -11.10 10.02
CA ALA A 37 8.58 -9.72 9.53
C ALA A 37 9.32 -8.82 10.52
N MET A 38 8.90 -8.84 11.79
CA MET A 38 9.56 -8.08 12.85
C MET A 38 11.03 -8.49 13.02
N LYS A 39 11.33 -9.80 12.98
CA LYS A 39 12.71 -10.32 13.04
C LYS A 39 13.56 -9.87 11.85
N ALA A 40 12.95 -9.72 10.67
CA ALA A 40 13.62 -9.27 9.46
C ALA A 40 13.77 -7.73 9.36
N GLY A 41 13.26 -6.98 10.35
CA GLY A 41 13.25 -5.51 10.33
C GLY A 41 12.20 -4.91 9.38
N LEU A 42 11.24 -5.72 8.91
CA LEU A 42 10.07 -5.26 8.17
C LEU A 42 8.96 -4.93 9.18
N ASN A 43 9.10 -3.79 9.86
CA ASN A 43 8.30 -3.40 11.02
C ASN A 43 7.29 -2.26 10.73
N LEU A 44 7.11 -1.90 9.45
CA LEU A 44 6.10 -0.96 9.00
C LEU A 44 4.86 -1.72 8.52
N TRP A 45 3.76 -1.54 9.23
CA TRP A 45 2.49 -2.21 8.98
C TRP A 45 1.45 -1.21 8.48
N ASP A 46 0.83 -1.52 7.35
CA ASP A 46 -0.23 -0.73 6.72
C ASP A 46 -1.58 -1.46 6.82
N THR A 47 -2.56 -0.81 7.43
CA THR A 47 -3.92 -1.32 7.65
C THR A 47 -4.96 -0.22 7.34
N ALA A 48 -6.24 -0.53 7.54
CA ALA A 48 -7.37 0.39 7.41
C ALA A 48 -8.54 -0.16 8.22
N TYR A 49 -9.36 0.70 8.85
CA TYR A 49 -10.59 0.24 9.51
C TYR A 49 -11.51 -0.56 8.58
N VAL A 50 -11.61 -0.16 7.32
CA VAL A 50 -12.46 -0.85 6.33
C VAL A 50 -12.00 -2.30 6.06
N TYR A 51 -10.79 -2.70 6.43
CA TYR A 51 -10.30 -4.08 6.28
C TYR A 51 -10.94 -4.99 7.33
N GLY A 52 -12.08 -5.60 6.97
CA GLY A 52 -12.87 -6.40 7.88
C GLY A 52 -13.52 -5.61 9.02
N MET A 53 -13.83 -4.33 8.81
CA MET A 53 -14.44 -3.43 9.82
C MET A 53 -13.70 -3.50 11.18
N GLY A 54 -12.38 -3.35 11.14
CA GLY A 54 -11.48 -3.42 12.28
C GLY A 54 -10.91 -4.80 12.62
N THR A 55 -11.27 -5.85 11.86
CA THR A 55 -10.69 -7.21 12.08
C THR A 55 -9.18 -7.23 11.83
N SER A 56 -8.71 -6.54 10.78
CA SER A 56 -7.28 -6.40 10.50
C SER A 56 -6.53 -5.72 11.65
N GLU A 57 -7.03 -4.55 12.09
CA GLU A 57 -6.45 -3.77 13.19
C GLU A 57 -6.43 -4.55 14.50
N LYS A 58 -7.55 -5.19 14.87
CA LYS A 58 -7.65 -6.00 16.09
C LYS A 58 -6.66 -7.17 16.08
N THR A 59 -6.47 -7.80 14.93
CA THR A 59 -5.51 -8.89 14.77
C THR A 59 -4.09 -8.37 14.94
N LEU A 60 -3.73 -7.30 14.24
CA LEU A 60 -2.42 -6.67 14.33
C LEU A 60 -2.14 -6.17 15.76
N GLY A 61 -3.09 -5.47 16.39
CA GLY A 61 -2.98 -4.97 17.76
C GLY A 61 -2.72 -6.09 18.78
N SER A 62 -3.31 -7.27 18.59
CA SER A 62 -3.04 -8.45 19.42
C SER A 62 -1.58 -8.95 19.33
N PHE A 63 -0.88 -8.61 18.25
CA PHE A 63 0.53 -8.96 18.03
C PHE A 63 1.48 -7.87 18.55
N LEU A 64 1.04 -6.61 18.49
CA LEU A 64 1.80 -5.45 19.00
C LEU A 64 1.82 -5.39 20.54
N LYS A 65 0.81 -5.96 21.20
CA LYS A 65 0.67 -5.91 22.66
C LYS A 65 1.94 -6.38 23.38
N GLY A 66 2.52 -5.50 24.18
CA GLY A 66 3.71 -5.77 25.00
C GLY A 66 5.04 -5.51 24.27
N LEU A 67 5.03 -5.13 23.00
CA LEU A 67 6.21 -4.66 22.29
C LEU A 67 6.50 -3.18 22.61
N PRO A 68 7.77 -2.75 22.64
CA PRO A 68 8.11 -1.33 22.73
C PRO A 68 7.49 -0.53 21.58
N ARG A 69 6.89 0.63 21.87
CA ARG A 69 6.19 1.45 20.86
C ARG A 69 7.09 1.87 19.70
N ASP A 70 8.37 2.12 19.97
CA ASP A 70 9.40 2.51 19.01
C ASP A 70 9.94 1.34 18.16
N SER A 71 9.50 0.11 18.42
CA SER A 71 9.93 -1.08 17.66
C SER A 71 9.15 -1.30 16.36
N TYR A 72 8.05 -0.59 16.14
CA TYR A 72 7.18 -0.74 14.96
C TYR A 72 6.61 0.60 14.50
N ILE A 73 6.16 0.63 13.24
CA ILE A 73 5.54 1.78 12.59
C ILE A 73 4.14 1.37 12.12
N ILE A 74 3.12 2.16 12.47
CA ILE A 74 1.72 1.91 12.09
C ILE A 74 1.21 2.99 11.13
N SER A 75 0.67 2.50 10.01
CA SER A 75 0.03 3.26 8.95
C SER A 75 -1.44 2.84 8.86
N ASP A 76 -2.37 3.75 9.14
CA ASP A 76 -3.81 3.46 9.16
C ASP A 76 -4.65 4.55 8.48
N LYS A 77 -5.91 4.26 8.11
CA LYS A 77 -6.65 5.07 7.14
C LYS A 77 -8.05 5.43 7.62
N PHE A 78 -8.29 6.74 7.71
CA PHE A 78 -9.64 7.30 7.72
C PHE A 78 -10.36 6.96 6.41
N THR A 79 -11.36 6.09 6.49
CA THR A 79 -12.19 5.73 5.33
C THR A 79 -13.48 6.56 5.35
N PRO A 80 -13.68 7.51 4.41
CA PRO A 80 -14.85 8.40 4.39
C PRO A 80 -16.19 7.69 4.57
N GLN A 81 -16.36 6.53 3.95
CA GLN A 81 -17.58 5.73 3.96
C GLN A 81 -17.86 5.06 5.31
N CYS A 82 -16.86 4.95 6.19
CA CYS A 82 -17.00 4.41 7.54
C CYS A 82 -17.24 5.50 8.59
N ALA A 83 -17.12 6.78 8.22
CA ALA A 83 -17.29 7.89 9.14
C ALA A 83 -18.76 8.09 9.51
N ASP A 84 -19.01 8.42 10.78
CA ASP A 84 -20.32 8.89 11.21
C ASP A 84 -20.48 10.39 10.86
N TYR A 85 -21.18 10.68 9.75
CA TYR A 85 -21.43 12.05 9.31
C TYR A 85 -22.29 12.86 10.29
N SER A 86 -22.95 12.23 11.26
CA SER A 86 -23.75 12.90 12.29
C SER A 86 -22.97 13.27 13.54
N SER A 87 -21.75 12.75 13.70
CA SER A 87 -20.87 13.11 14.81
C SER A 87 -20.40 14.56 14.71
N GLU A 88 -20.23 15.21 15.86
CA GLU A 88 -19.58 16.51 15.97
C GLU A 88 -18.07 16.43 15.68
N ASN A 89 -17.43 15.30 15.98
CA ASN A 89 -15.98 15.07 15.83
C ASN A 89 -15.68 13.72 15.14
N PRO A 90 -16.14 13.52 13.89
CA PRO A 90 -16.09 12.22 13.22
C PRO A 90 -14.69 11.64 13.04
N VAL A 91 -13.67 12.50 12.87
CA VAL A 91 -12.27 12.06 12.75
C VAL A 91 -11.72 11.58 14.09
N GLU A 92 -12.03 12.29 15.18
CA GLU A 92 -11.60 11.88 16.53
C GLU A 92 -12.27 10.57 16.94
N ASP A 93 -13.56 10.40 16.64
CA ASP A 93 -14.28 9.16 16.91
C ASP A 93 -13.67 7.97 16.18
N MET A 94 -13.33 8.14 14.89
CA MET A 94 -12.69 7.09 14.11
C MET A 94 -11.30 6.76 14.68
N LEU A 95 -10.46 7.76 14.95
CA LEU A 95 -9.15 7.54 15.55
C LEU A 95 -9.25 6.80 16.90
N ASN A 96 -10.23 7.15 17.74
CA ASN A 96 -10.45 6.46 19.01
C ASN A 96 -10.84 4.99 18.83
N ILE A 97 -11.62 4.67 17.79
CA ILE A 97 -11.93 3.29 17.43
C ILE A 97 -10.65 2.55 17.00
N GLU A 98 -9.89 3.12 16.08
CA GLU A 98 -8.69 2.50 15.50
C GLU A 98 -7.60 2.30 16.57
N TYR A 99 -7.33 3.31 17.40
CA TYR A 99 -6.45 3.24 18.56
C TYR A 99 -6.83 2.11 19.52
N LYS A 100 -8.13 1.95 19.79
CA LYS A 100 -8.63 0.87 20.65
C LYS A 100 -8.45 -0.51 20.01
N MET A 101 -8.66 -0.64 18.71
CA MET A 101 -8.47 -1.91 17.99
C MET A 101 -7.00 -2.32 17.97
N LEU A 102 -6.10 -1.38 17.68
CA LEU A 102 -4.66 -1.58 17.64
C LEU A 102 -4.02 -1.68 19.04
N GLY A 103 -4.66 -1.12 20.06
CA GLY A 103 -4.11 -1.05 21.41
C GLY A 103 -2.91 -0.09 21.51
N ILE A 104 -2.97 1.02 20.75
CA ILE A 104 -1.95 2.08 20.72
C ILE A 104 -2.58 3.43 21.03
N ASP A 105 -1.75 4.44 21.29
CA ASP A 105 -2.16 5.81 21.65
C ASP A 105 -1.80 6.85 20.57
N ASN A 106 -1.05 6.46 19.54
CA ASN A 106 -0.71 7.29 18.40
C ASN A 106 -0.41 6.42 17.17
N MET A 107 -0.68 6.97 15.98
CA MET A 107 -0.26 6.42 14.70
C MET A 107 0.96 7.15 14.16
N ASP A 108 1.77 6.46 13.35
CA ASP A 108 2.92 7.07 12.69
C ASP A 108 2.53 7.74 11.36
N ILE A 109 1.60 7.12 10.61
CA ILE A 109 1.01 7.66 9.39
C ILE A 109 -0.52 7.49 9.41
N TYR A 110 -1.26 8.54 9.06
CA TYR A 110 -2.71 8.52 8.95
C TYR A 110 -3.18 9.10 7.61
N TRP A 111 -4.03 8.37 6.90
CA TRP A 111 -4.42 8.70 5.54
C TRP A 111 -5.90 9.06 5.42
N VAL A 112 -6.22 9.97 4.50
CA VAL A 112 -7.54 9.98 3.87
C VAL A 112 -7.55 8.90 2.78
N HIS A 113 -8.32 7.83 3.00
CA HIS A 113 -8.22 6.59 2.22
C HIS A 113 -8.61 6.75 0.74
N ASN A 114 -9.55 7.63 0.42
CA ASN A 114 -10.04 7.83 -0.94
C ASN A 114 -10.63 9.25 -1.09
N PRO A 115 -10.83 9.75 -2.33
CA PRO A 115 -11.15 11.16 -2.56
C PRO A 115 -12.60 11.57 -2.22
N VAL A 116 -13.44 10.65 -1.73
CA VAL A 116 -14.84 10.95 -1.39
C VAL A 116 -14.88 12.00 -0.28
N ASP A 117 -15.47 13.16 -0.57
CA ASP A 117 -15.51 14.35 0.30
C ASP A 117 -14.13 14.77 0.85
N ALA A 118 -13.03 14.47 0.14
CA ALA A 118 -11.68 14.64 0.66
C ALA A 118 -11.36 16.04 1.19
N PRO A 119 -11.72 17.16 0.53
CA PRO A 119 -11.45 18.49 1.09
C PRO A 119 -12.03 18.69 2.50
N LYS A 120 -13.23 18.16 2.76
CA LYS A 120 -13.84 18.16 4.09
C LYS A 120 -12.99 17.33 5.06
N TRP A 121 -12.71 16.08 4.72
CA TRP A 121 -12.02 15.16 5.64
C TRP A 121 -10.57 15.53 5.92
N ILE A 122 -9.86 16.05 4.91
CA ILE A 122 -8.50 16.60 5.09
C ILE A 122 -8.56 17.79 6.04
N THR A 123 -9.57 18.66 5.93
CA THR A 123 -9.76 19.79 6.86
C THR A 123 -10.05 19.33 8.29
N GLU A 124 -10.91 18.33 8.48
CA GLU A 124 -11.22 17.79 9.82
C GLU A 124 -10.01 17.08 10.45
N ILE A 125 -9.23 16.33 9.67
CA ILE A 125 -7.95 15.78 10.12
C ILE A 125 -6.97 16.90 10.47
N ALA A 126 -6.89 17.94 9.65
CA ALA A 126 -6.01 19.07 9.90
C ALA A 126 -6.33 19.76 11.22
N LYS A 127 -7.61 20.07 11.48
CA LYS A 127 -8.08 20.63 12.75
C LYS A 127 -7.75 19.74 13.95
N TYR A 128 -7.91 18.42 13.81
CA TYR A 128 -7.59 17.49 14.89
C TYR A 128 -6.11 17.51 15.27
N PHE A 129 -5.20 17.67 14.29
CA PHE A 129 -3.75 17.66 14.52
C PHE A 129 -3.12 19.05 14.70
N GLU A 130 -3.86 20.12 14.43
CA GLU A 130 -3.39 21.50 14.55
C GLU A 130 -2.87 21.79 15.97
N GLY A 131 -1.64 22.30 16.06
CA GLY A 131 -0.99 22.65 17.32
C GLY A 131 -0.50 21.49 18.19
N LYS A 132 -0.67 20.23 17.78
CA LYS A 132 -0.11 19.07 18.52
C LYS A 132 1.40 18.95 18.31
N GLU A 133 2.15 18.57 19.34
CA GLU A 133 3.62 18.48 19.27
C GLU A 133 4.13 17.24 18.50
N ASN A 134 3.38 16.12 18.55
CA ASN A 134 3.72 14.87 17.87
C ASN A 134 2.69 14.57 16.78
N VAL A 135 2.74 15.34 15.69
CA VAL A 135 1.81 15.15 14.57
C VAL A 135 2.19 13.91 13.78
N THR A 136 1.25 12.99 13.68
CA THR A 136 1.26 11.86 12.74
C THR A 136 1.51 12.35 11.31
N VAL A 137 2.24 11.58 10.50
CA VAL A 137 2.38 11.91 9.06
C VAL A 137 1.01 11.83 8.42
N ILE A 138 0.51 12.95 7.86
CA ILE A 138 -0.77 12.97 7.16
C ILE A 138 -0.54 12.65 5.68
N GLY A 139 -1.32 11.71 5.14
CA GLY A 139 -1.28 11.33 3.74
C GLY A 139 -2.65 11.28 3.08
N VAL A 140 -2.64 11.14 1.76
CA VAL A 140 -3.85 10.88 0.95
C VAL A 140 -3.65 9.65 0.08
N SER A 141 -4.73 8.93 -0.18
CA SER A 141 -4.71 7.71 -1.00
C SER A 141 -5.74 7.79 -2.12
N ASN A 142 -5.41 7.29 -3.31
CA ASN A 142 -6.27 7.30 -4.51
C ASN A 142 -6.63 8.70 -5.05
N HIS A 143 -5.76 9.68 -4.83
CA HIS A 143 -5.97 11.07 -5.28
C HIS A 143 -5.19 11.35 -6.58
N ASN A 144 -5.76 12.12 -7.49
CA ASN A 144 -5.05 12.62 -8.67
C ASN A 144 -4.19 13.85 -8.32
N LEU A 145 -3.41 14.37 -9.28
CA LEU A 145 -2.48 15.48 -9.00
C LEU A 145 -3.17 16.75 -8.51
N ALA A 146 -4.35 17.08 -9.04
CA ALA A 146 -5.09 18.27 -8.63
C ALA A 146 -5.55 18.16 -7.17
N GLU A 147 -6.10 17.00 -6.80
CA GLU A 147 -6.55 16.71 -5.43
C GLU A 147 -5.38 16.62 -4.44
N ILE A 148 -4.23 16.09 -4.85
CA ILE A 148 -3.01 16.06 -4.02
C ILE A 148 -2.54 17.49 -3.71
N LYS A 149 -2.55 18.38 -4.71
CA LYS A 149 -2.21 19.80 -4.52
C LYS A 149 -3.21 20.52 -3.62
N GLU A 150 -4.50 20.18 -3.74
CA GLU A 150 -5.54 20.71 -2.86
C GLU A 150 -5.35 20.24 -1.41
N ALA A 151 -5.04 18.96 -1.21
CA ALA A 151 -4.76 18.40 0.11
C ALA A 151 -3.58 19.09 0.78
N ASP A 152 -2.47 19.27 0.07
CA ASP A 152 -1.30 20.00 0.56
C ASP A 152 -1.63 21.45 0.91
N LYS A 153 -2.45 22.14 0.09
CA LYS A 153 -2.92 23.50 0.39
C LYS A 153 -3.75 23.56 1.67
N ILE A 154 -4.69 22.62 1.87
CA ILE A 154 -5.53 22.57 3.07
C ILE A 154 -4.66 22.34 4.30
N LEU A 155 -3.76 21.35 4.27
CA LEU A 155 -2.88 21.05 5.41
C LEU A 155 -1.97 22.25 5.77
N LYS A 156 -1.40 22.92 4.77
CA LYS A 156 -0.57 24.13 4.98
C LYS A 156 -1.34 25.27 5.65
N ALA A 157 -2.64 25.41 5.38
CA ALA A 157 -3.47 26.44 6.03
C ALA A 157 -3.61 26.23 7.56
N HIS A 158 -3.41 25.00 8.04
CA HIS A 158 -3.41 24.62 9.46
C HIS A 158 -1.99 24.44 10.04
N GLY A 159 -0.95 24.92 9.34
CA GLY A 159 0.44 24.75 9.78
C GLY A 159 0.98 23.31 9.68
N LEU A 160 0.27 22.44 8.96
CA LEU A 160 0.64 21.05 8.71
C LEU A 160 1.22 20.90 7.29
N LYS A 161 1.65 19.69 6.94
CA LYS A 161 2.14 19.37 5.59
C LYS A 161 1.62 18.02 5.13
N LEU A 162 1.40 17.88 3.83
CA LEU A 162 1.21 16.56 3.24
C LEU A 162 2.54 15.81 3.28
N GLY A 163 2.55 14.63 3.89
CA GLY A 163 3.77 13.85 4.09
C GLY A 163 3.87 12.61 3.21
N ALA A 164 2.74 12.08 2.73
CA ALA A 164 2.74 10.90 1.88
C ALA A 164 1.54 10.85 0.92
N VAL A 165 1.74 10.14 -0.20
CA VAL A 165 0.69 9.80 -1.18
C VAL A 165 0.74 8.30 -1.42
N GLN A 166 -0.41 7.62 -1.38
CA GLN A 166 -0.53 6.18 -1.61
C GLN A 166 -1.45 5.91 -2.81
N ASN A 167 -0.88 5.50 -3.95
CA ASN A 167 -1.62 5.23 -5.18
C ASN A 167 -1.22 3.87 -5.79
N HIS A 168 -2.05 3.37 -6.71
CA HIS A 168 -1.69 2.23 -7.54
C HIS A 168 -0.49 2.62 -8.40
N TYR A 169 0.58 1.84 -8.28
CA TYR A 169 1.76 1.97 -9.13
C TYR A 169 2.41 0.60 -9.34
N SER A 170 2.44 0.16 -10.59
CA SER A 170 2.95 -1.15 -10.99
C SER A 170 3.59 -1.04 -12.39
N LEU A 171 4.18 -2.14 -12.87
CA LEU A 171 4.62 -2.21 -14.26
C LEU A 171 3.46 -2.10 -15.26
N LEU A 172 2.23 -2.48 -14.89
CA LEU A 172 1.05 -2.41 -15.76
C LEU A 172 0.18 -1.15 -15.52
N ASN A 173 0.48 -0.38 -14.49
CA ASN A 173 -0.19 0.89 -14.19
C ASN A 173 0.83 1.95 -13.73
N ARG A 174 1.23 2.80 -14.68
CA ARG A 174 2.13 3.93 -14.45
C ARG A 174 1.42 5.29 -14.52
N SER A 175 0.09 5.30 -14.37
CA SER A 175 -0.70 6.54 -14.47
C SER A 175 -0.26 7.63 -13.47
N SER A 176 0.24 7.25 -12.28
CA SER A 176 0.83 8.19 -11.30
C SER A 176 2.15 8.81 -11.77
N GLU A 177 2.92 8.11 -12.61
CA GLU A 177 4.13 8.64 -13.24
C GLU A 177 3.75 9.57 -14.40
N ASP A 178 2.87 9.12 -15.30
CA ASP A 178 2.44 9.86 -16.49
C ASP A 178 1.73 11.19 -16.16
N SER A 179 0.94 11.19 -15.08
CA SER A 179 0.23 12.39 -14.58
C SER A 179 1.14 13.36 -13.80
N GLY A 180 2.40 13.01 -13.57
CA GLY A 180 3.35 13.83 -12.82
C GLY A 180 3.19 13.77 -11.29
N ILE A 181 2.39 12.84 -10.74
CA ILE A 181 2.22 12.68 -9.29
C ILE A 181 3.53 12.25 -8.63
N VAL A 182 4.23 11.27 -9.21
CA VAL A 182 5.51 10.78 -8.67
C VAL A 182 6.54 11.91 -8.62
N GLU A 183 6.63 12.70 -9.70
CA GLU A 183 7.53 13.84 -9.79
C GLU A 183 7.17 14.93 -8.77
N TYR A 184 5.89 15.30 -8.68
CA TYR A 184 5.41 16.27 -7.70
C TYR A 184 5.74 15.83 -6.26
N CYS A 185 5.56 14.53 -5.95
CA CYS A 185 5.90 14.01 -4.63
C CYS A 185 7.39 14.18 -4.32
N ARG A 186 8.25 13.85 -5.29
CA ARG A 186 9.71 14.00 -5.18
C ARG A 186 10.13 15.44 -4.96
N GLU A 187 9.60 16.38 -5.74
CA GLU A 187 9.92 17.81 -5.65
C GLU A 187 9.48 18.45 -4.32
N ASN A 188 8.40 17.95 -3.72
CA ASN A 188 7.81 18.51 -2.49
C ASN A 188 8.18 17.73 -1.22
N GLY A 189 9.06 16.72 -1.32
CA GLY A 189 9.48 15.92 -0.16
C GLY A 189 8.36 15.07 0.44
N ILE A 190 7.40 14.65 -0.39
CA ILE A 190 6.28 13.77 -0.06
C ILE A 190 6.71 12.33 -0.41
N GLN A 191 6.56 11.39 0.52
CA GLN A 191 6.86 9.99 0.23
C GLN A 191 5.74 9.39 -0.64
N PHE A 192 6.08 8.88 -1.82
CA PHE A 192 5.14 8.14 -2.66
C PHE A 192 5.15 6.65 -2.28
N TRP A 193 3.96 6.08 -2.05
CA TRP A 193 3.74 4.69 -1.67
C TRP A 193 2.98 3.98 -2.79
N ALA A 194 3.47 2.80 -3.16
CA ALA A 194 2.94 2.02 -4.27
C ALA A 194 2.22 0.79 -3.75
N TYR A 195 0.89 0.77 -3.85
CA TYR A 195 0.14 -0.47 -3.68
C TYR A 195 -0.06 -1.17 -5.04
N MET A 196 -0.45 -2.46 -4.99
CA MET A 196 -0.68 -3.28 -6.19
C MET A 196 0.53 -3.44 -7.12
N VAL A 197 1.75 -3.32 -6.60
CA VAL A 197 2.99 -3.59 -7.35
C VAL A 197 3.04 -4.98 -8.01
N LEU A 198 2.32 -5.95 -7.44
CA LEU A 198 2.19 -7.32 -7.97
C LEU A 198 0.91 -7.57 -8.78
N GLU A 199 0.06 -6.56 -8.97
CA GLU A 199 -1.23 -6.71 -9.65
C GLU A 199 -2.06 -7.84 -9.03
N GLN A 200 -2.12 -7.81 -7.69
CA GLN A 200 -2.75 -8.83 -6.85
C GLN A 200 -2.31 -10.28 -7.12
N GLY A 201 -1.09 -10.45 -7.62
CA GLY A 201 -0.47 -11.72 -7.93
C GLY A 201 -0.40 -12.04 -9.43
N ALA A 202 -0.97 -11.22 -10.32
CA ALA A 202 -0.81 -11.41 -11.77
C ALA A 202 0.68 -11.38 -12.18
N LEU A 203 1.46 -10.49 -11.57
CA LEU A 203 2.91 -10.36 -11.80
C LEU A 203 3.77 -11.23 -10.86
N SER A 204 3.23 -12.38 -10.40
CA SER A 204 3.97 -13.31 -9.53
C SER A 204 4.69 -14.43 -10.27
N GLY A 205 4.39 -14.62 -11.56
CA GLY A 205 4.80 -15.81 -12.33
C GLY A 205 3.99 -17.08 -12.04
N LYS A 206 2.95 -17.02 -11.19
CA LYS A 206 2.13 -18.18 -10.81
C LYS A 206 0.97 -18.47 -11.78
N TYR A 207 0.46 -17.44 -12.46
CA TYR A 207 -0.74 -17.54 -13.28
C TYR A 207 -0.39 -17.37 -14.76
N ASP A 208 -1.02 -18.20 -15.57
CA ASP A 208 -0.87 -18.25 -17.02
C ASP A 208 -2.18 -18.77 -17.63
N THR A 209 -2.29 -18.82 -18.96
CA THR A 209 -3.48 -19.27 -19.72
C THR A 209 -3.87 -20.72 -19.44
N LYS A 210 -2.97 -21.54 -18.89
CA LYS A 210 -3.23 -22.93 -18.47
C LYS A 210 -3.51 -23.04 -16.97
N HIS A 211 -3.04 -22.09 -16.18
CA HIS A 211 -3.19 -22.00 -14.73
C HIS A 211 -3.84 -20.67 -14.34
N PRO A 212 -5.13 -20.46 -14.66
CA PRO A 212 -5.81 -19.19 -14.41
C PRO A 212 -6.01 -18.94 -12.91
N MET A 213 -6.32 -17.68 -12.57
CA MET A 213 -6.70 -17.34 -11.20
C MET A 213 -8.05 -18.00 -10.83
N PRO A 214 -8.30 -18.26 -9.53
CA PRO A 214 -9.55 -18.88 -9.07
C PRO A 214 -10.79 -18.09 -9.52
N ALA A 215 -11.68 -18.77 -10.26
CA ALA A 215 -12.93 -18.19 -10.75
C ALA A 215 -13.82 -17.67 -9.61
N GLY A 216 -14.63 -16.64 -9.90
CA GLY A 216 -15.49 -15.99 -8.91
C GLY A 216 -14.76 -15.05 -7.95
N SER A 217 -13.45 -14.86 -8.11
CA SER A 217 -12.71 -13.80 -7.44
C SER A 217 -12.62 -12.57 -8.33
N GLY A 218 -12.66 -11.37 -7.73
CA GLY A 218 -12.48 -10.14 -8.50
C GLY A 218 -11.13 -10.08 -9.22
N ARG A 219 -10.10 -10.81 -8.75
CA ARG A 219 -8.81 -10.94 -9.43
C ARG A 219 -8.94 -11.71 -10.73
N ALA A 220 -9.64 -12.84 -10.71
CA ALA A 220 -9.92 -13.59 -11.92
C ALA A 220 -10.71 -12.77 -12.94
N GLU A 221 -11.71 -12.01 -12.50
CA GLU A 221 -12.50 -11.16 -13.39
C GLU A 221 -11.66 -10.09 -14.11
N THR A 222 -10.64 -9.53 -13.45
CA THR A 222 -9.76 -8.53 -14.05
C THR A 222 -8.64 -9.14 -14.90
N TYR A 223 -7.96 -10.18 -14.42
CA TYR A 223 -6.71 -10.65 -15.04
C TYR A 223 -6.89 -11.88 -15.93
N ASN A 224 -7.88 -12.75 -15.69
CA ASN A 224 -8.07 -13.93 -16.55
C ASN A 224 -8.33 -13.56 -18.03
N PRO A 225 -9.08 -12.49 -18.36
CA PRO A 225 -9.29 -12.08 -19.76
C PRO A 225 -8.03 -11.64 -20.51
N VAL A 226 -6.91 -11.41 -19.82
CA VAL A 226 -5.66 -10.87 -20.39
C VAL A 226 -4.43 -11.72 -20.03
N LEU A 227 -4.63 -12.99 -19.66
CA LEU A 227 -3.53 -13.87 -19.21
C LEU A 227 -2.47 -14.11 -20.28
N ASP A 228 -2.82 -14.07 -21.56
CA ASP A 228 -1.90 -14.13 -22.70
C ASP A 228 -0.86 -13.00 -22.65
N LYS A 229 -1.29 -11.79 -22.30
CA LYS A 229 -0.40 -10.63 -22.11
C LYS A 229 0.38 -10.72 -20.79
N ILE A 230 -0.27 -11.18 -19.72
CA ILE A 230 0.38 -11.38 -18.42
C ILE A 230 1.50 -12.44 -18.51
N GLU A 231 1.34 -13.48 -19.33
CA GLU A 231 2.39 -14.48 -19.60
C GLU A 231 3.66 -13.85 -20.16
N ILE A 232 3.52 -12.94 -21.14
CA ILE A 232 4.66 -12.23 -21.74
C ILE A 232 5.39 -11.43 -20.67
N MET A 233 4.65 -10.69 -19.83
CA MET A 233 5.25 -9.93 -18.73
C MET A 233 5.95 -10.85 -17.72
N ASN A 234 5.32 -11.95 -17.32
CA ASN A 234 5.89 -12.90 -16.36
C ASN A 234 7.15 -13.60 -16.92
N ALA A 235 7.21 -13.87 -18.22
CA ALA A 235 8.42 -14.38 -18.87
C ALA A 235 9.58 -13.38 -18.78
N LYS A 236 9.31 -12.10 -19.05
CA LYS A 236 10.31 -11.03 -18.89
C LYS A 236 10.74 -10.86 -17.42
N LEU A 237 9.80 -10.88 -16.48
CA LEU A 237 10.11 -10.85 -15.05
C LEU A 237 11.02 -12.01 -14.65
N LYS A 238 10.77 -13.21 -15.18
CA LYS A 238 11.61 -14.38 -14.94
C LYS A 238 13.03 -14.19 -15.48
N GLU A 239 13.18 -13.69 -16.71
CA GLU A 239 14.49 -13.42 -17.31
C GLU A 239 15.35 -12.52 -16.41
N VAL A 240 14.76 -11.43 -15.90
CA VAL A 240 15.46 -10.52 -14.97
C VAL A 240 15.71 -11.19 -13.62
N ALA A 241 14.72 -11.91 -13.07
CA ALA A 241 14.83 -12.59 -11.79
C ALA A 241 15.97 -13.62 -11.74
N ASP A 242 16.19 -14.35 -12.83
CA ASP A 242 17.25 -15.36 -12.95
C ASP A 242 18.65 -14.73 -12.77
N LYS A 243 18.85 -13.47 -13.19
CA LYS A 243 20.14 -12.73 -13.00
C LYS A 243 20.44 -12.46 -11.53
N TYR A 244 19.42 -12.31 -10.70
CA TYR A 244 19.53 -12.01 -9.27
C TYR A 244 19.31 -13.23 -8.37
N ASN A 245 19.03 -14.40 -8.96
CA ASN A 245 18.68 -15.63 -8.23
C ASN A 245 17.51 -15.42 -7.24
N VAL A 246 16.47 -14.70 -7.69
CA VAL A 246 15.21 -14.48 -6.97
C VAL A 246 14.04 -15.04 -7.78
N ALA A 247 12.85 -15.11 -7.19
CA ALA A 247 11.66 -15.47 -7.95
C ALA A 247 11.12 -14.25 -8.75
N PRO A 248 10.28 -14.46 -9.78
CA PRO A 248 9.74 -13.38 -10.60
C PRO A 248 8.98 -12.31 -9.79
N ALA A 249 8.27 -12.71 -8.72
CA ALA A 249 7.49 -11.81 -7.87
C ALA A 249 8.34 -10.75 -7.14
N GLN A 250 9.66 -10.93 -7.00
CA GLN A 250 10.52 -9.96 -6.35
C GLN A 250 10.86 -8.77 -7.26
N ILE A 251 10.80 -8.97 -8.59
CA ILE A 251 11.22 -7.97 -9.56
C ILE A 251 10.28 -6.75 -9.62
N PRO A 252 8.95 -6.87 -9.65
CA PRO A 252 8.06 -5.70 -9.62
C PRO A 252 8.22 -4.86 -8.34
N VAL A 253 8.48 -5.52 -7.21
CA VAL A 253 8.75 -4.85 -5.92
C VAL A 253 10.07 -4.10 -5.97
N ALA A 254 11.13 -4.74 -6.46
CA ALA A 254 12.45 -4.11 -6.64
C ALA A 254 12.39 -2.94 -7.63
N TRP A 255 11.59 -3.06 -8.70
CA TRP A 255 11.33 -1.99 -9.65
C TRP A 255 10.67 -0.79 -8.97
N ALA A 256 9.61 -0.99 -8.18
CA ALA A 256 8.95 0.10 -7.47
C ALA A 256 9.92 0.84 -6.52
N ILE A 257 10.78 0.09 -5.81
CA ILE A 257 11.84 0.65 -4.95
C ILE A 257 12.84 1.46 -5.78
N ALA A 258 13.29 0.93 -6.92
CA ALA A 258 14.24 1.61 -7.80
C ALA A 258 13.67 2.91 -8.39
N LYS A 259 12.35 2.98 -8.59
CA LYS A 259 11.61 4.20 -8.98
C LYS A 259 11.39 5.18 -7.83
N GLY A 260 11.90 4.90 -6.63
CA GLY A 260 11.81 5.78 -5.46
C GLY A 260 10.49 5.67 -4.68
N ALA A 261 9.62 4.73 -5.04
CA ALA A 261 8.39 4.46 -4.30
C ALA A 261 8.64 3.55 -3.09
N LEU A 262 7.79 3.65 -2.07
CA LEU A 262 7.72 2.70 -0.97
C LEU A 262 6.62 1.67 -1.28
N PRO A 263 6.95 0.46 -1.74
CA PRO A 263 5.94 -0.53 -2.07
C PRO A 263 5.24 -1.06 -0.81
N ILE A 264 3.95 -1.36 -0.96
CA ILE A 264 3.15 -2.04 0.05
C ILE A 264 2.82 -3.43 -0.46
N ILE A 265 3.22 -4.45 0.29
CA ILE A 265 3.08 -5.85 -0.11
C ILE A 265 2.25 -6.62 0.90
N GLY A 266 1.31 -7.42 0.39
CA GLY A 266 0.46 -8.26 1.22
C GLY A 266 1.18 -9.55 1.61
N VAL A 267 1.19 -9.88 2.91
CA VAL A 267 1.84 -11.09 3.41
C VAL A 267 0.83 -12.01 4.10
N THR A 268 0.72 -13.24 3.61
CA THR A 268 -0.18 -14.28 4.13
C THR A 268 0.55 -15.60 4.41
N LYS A 269 1.87 -15.63 4.19
CA LYS A 269 2.76 -16.75 4.48
C LYS A 269 4.13 -16.22 4.89
N VAL A 270 4.87 -17.00 5.70
CA VAL A 270 6.24 -16.66 6.10
C VAL A 270 7.16 -16.50 4.88
N SER A 271 7.00 -17.34 3.85
CA SER A 271 7.77 -17.23 2.62
C SER A 271 7.58 -15.89 1.90
N HIS A 272 6.41 -15.24 2.01
CA HIS A 272 6.22 -13.90 1.42
C HIS A 272 7.09 -12.84 2.12
N VAL A 273 7.37 -13.01 3.42
CA VAL A 273 8.30 -12.14 4.16
C VAL A 273 9.74 -12.40 3.70
N GLU A 274 10.12 -13.65 3.48
CA GLU A 274 11.45 -13.98 2.95
C GLU A 274 11.64 -13.41 1.54
N ASP A 275 10.60 -13.47 0.71
CA ASP A 275 10.57 -12.91 -0.63
C ASP A 275 10.67 -11.38 -0.61
N ALA A 276 9.97 -10.73 0.32
CA ALA A 276 10.05 -9.30 0.58
C ALA A 276 11.48 -8.84 0.90
N VAL A 277 12.16 -9.55 1.80
CA VAL A 277 13.56 -9.29 2.17
C VAL A 277 14.49 -9.43 0.95
N LYS A 278 14.29 -10.47 0.13
CA LYS A 278 15.07 -10.65 -1.10
C LYS A 278 14.85 -9.49 -2.09
N ALA A 279 13.59 -9.07 -2.30
CA ALA A 279 13.27 -7.95 -3.17
C ALA A 279 13.97 -6.65 -2.74
N CYS A 280 14.02 -6.36 -1.43
CA CYS A 280 14.74 -5.20 -0.87
C CYS A 280 16.24 -5.17 -1.20
N ASN A 281 16.84 -6.31 -1.55
CA ASN A 281 18.26 -6.45 -1.83
C ASN A 281 18.58 -6.46 -3.34
N VAL A 282 17.57 -6.58 -4.20
CA VAL A 282 17.74 -6.47 -5.65
C VAL A 282 17.99 -5.01 -6.02
N LYS A 283 19.03 -4.76 -6.83
CA LYS A 283 19.37 -3.45 -7.37
C LYS A 283 19.33 -3.52 -8.89
N LEU A 284 18.16 -3.24 -9.45
CA LEU A 284 17.97 -3.23 -10.90
C LEU A 284 18.85 -2.16 -11.55
N THR A 285 19.40 -2.50 -12.70
CA THR A 285 20.10 -1.54 -13.57
C THR A 285 19.08 -0.66 -14.32
N GLN A 286 19.53 0.49 -14.83
CA GLN A 286 18.68 1.36 -15.63
C GLN A 286 18.15 0.64 -16.89
N ASP A 287 19.02 -0.10 -17.58
CA ASP A 287 18.66 -0.90 -18.76
C ASP A 287 17.57 -1.95 -18.44
N GLU A 288 17.65 -2.61 -17.28
CA GLU A 288 16.63 -3.57 -16.86
C GLU A 288 15.29 -2.91 -16.51
N ILE A 289 15.33 -1.72 -15.90
CA ILE A 289 14.12 -0.94 -15.62
C ILE A 289 13.45 -0.55 -16.93
N GLU A 290 14.22 -0.06 -17.92
CA GLU A 290 13.71 0.32 -19.23
C GLU A 290 13.17 -0.88 -20.01
N ASP A 291 13.87 -2.02 -20.01
CA ASP A 291 13.40 -3.25 -20.68
C ASP A 291 12.08 -3.78 -20.07
N LEU A 292 11.95 -3.74 -18.75
CA LEU A 292 10.70 -4.08 -18.05
C LEU A 292 9.55 -3.14 -18.43
N GLN A 293 9.83 -1.83 -18.47
CA GLN A 293 8.82 -0.83 -18.82
C GLN A 293 8.39 -0.93 -20.29
N ASN A 294 9.33 -1.05 -21.21
CA ASN A 294 9.09 -1.24 -22.65
C ASN A 294 8.27 -2.51 -22.92
N THR A 295 8.59 -3.60 -22.21
CA THR A 295 7.80 -4.84 -22.30
C THR A 295 6.37 -4.57 -21.87
N ALA A 296 6.16 -3.93 -20.72
CA ALA A 296 4.83 -3.62 -20.22
C ALA A 296 4.04 -2.67 -21.15
N ASP A 297 4.69 -1.64 -21.72
CA ASP A 297 4.06 -0.71 -22.67
C ASP A 297 3.56 -1.42 -23.92
N SER A 298 4.34 -2.39 -24.43
CA SER A 298 3.96 -3.18 -25.61
C SER A 298 2.70 -4.03 -25.43
N LEU A 299 2.27 -4.25 -24.18
CA LEU A 299 1.06 -5.03 -23.87
C LEU A 299 -0.22 -4.19 -24.01
N GLU A 300 -0.11 -2.86 -24.04
CA GLU A 300 -1.24 -1.92 -24.11
C GLU A 300 -2.30 -2.23 -23.03
N LEU A 301 -1.84 -2.52 -21.81
CA LEU A 301 -2.69 -2.77 -20.64
C LEU A 301 -2.80 -1.50 -19.80
N ASN A 302 -4.02 -1.17 -19.38
CA ASN A 302 -4.27 -0.20 -18.32
C ASN A 302 -5.36 -0.77 -17.42
N LEU A 303 -4.93 -1.53 -16.41
CA LEU A 303 -5.82 -2.24 -15.50
C LEU A 303 -5.99 -1.41 -14.23
N ILE A 304 -7.24 -1.04 -13.96
CA ILE A 304 -7.67 -0.47 -12.69
C ILE A 304 -8.76 -1.34 -12.07
N ARG A 305 -8.84 -1.31 -10.75
CA ARG A 305 -9.83 -2.02 -9.95
C ARG A 305 -11.09 -1.17 -9.78
N MET A 306 -12.20 -1.82 -9.42
CA MET A 306 -13.48 -1.15 -9.23
C MET A 306 -13.49 -0.05 -8.13
N TRP A 307 -12.51 -0.08 -7.22
CA TRP A 307 -12.33 0.92 -6.16
C TRP A 307 -11.36 2.03 -6.55
N GLU A 308 -10.76 1.96 -7.73
CA GLU A 308 -9.79 2.92 -8.25
C GLU A 308 -10.45 3.85 -9.26
N LYS A 309 -9.79 4.99 -9.48
CA LYS A 309 -10.06 5.88 -10.61
C LYS A 309 -8.77 6.13 -11.38
N LYS A 310 -8.91 6.63 -12.60
CA LYS A 310 -7.75 7.11 -13.36
C LYS A 310 -7.13 8.33 -12.69
N MET A 311 -5.80 8.45 -12.78
CA MET A 311 -5.02 9.56 -12.22
C MET A 311 -4.92 10.76 -13.18
N GLU A 312 -5.91 10.92 -14.05
CA GLU A 312 -6.03 12.07 -14.99
C GLU A 312 -6.35 13.38 -14.24
#